data_AF-A0A9D2M143-F1
#
_entry.id   AF-A0A9D2M143-F1
#
_cell.length_a   1.000
_cell.length_b   1.000
_cell.length_c   1.000
_cell.angle_alpha   90.00
_cell.angle_beta   90.00
_cell.angle_gamma   90.00
#
_symmetry.space_group_name_H-M   'P 1'
#
loop_
_entity.id
_entity.type
_entity.pdbx_description
1 polymer ?
#
loop_
_entity_poly.entity_id
_entity_poly.type
_entity_poly.pdbx_seq_one_letter_code
_entity_poly.pdbx_strand_id
1 'polypeptide(L)'
;MSMDKLIEKIAEKQNPTVAGLDPKLSYIPEHIRSASYEKYGKTLEGAADALLQFNKGLIDALCDIVPAVKPQAAYYEMYGWQGV
;
A
#
# COMPACT_ATOMS: atom_id res chain seq x y z
N MET A 1 -15.00 11.61 -15.91
CA MET A 1 -15.50 10.71 -14.84
C MET A 1 -14.38 9.75 -14.41
N SER A 2 -14.57 8.92 -13.38
CA SER A 2 -13.52 8.00 -12.90
C SER A 2 -13.05 7.01 -13.97
N MET A 3 -13.97 6.54 -14.83
CA MET A 3 -13.65 5.61 -15.92
C MET A 3 -12.79 6.26 -17.01
N ASP A 4 -13.10 7.50 -17.40
CA ASP A 4 -12.33 8.24 -18.41
C ASP A 4 -10.88 8.45 -17.96
N LYS A 5 -10.68 8.82 -16.68
CA LYS A 5 -9.35 8.99 -16.09
C LYS A 5 -8.54 7.69 -16.11
N LEU A 6 -9.18 6.55 -15.87
CA LEU A 6 -8.52 5.26 -15.94
C LEU A 6 -8.10 4.93 -17.38
N ILE A 7 -9.00 5.14 -18.35
CA ILE A 7 -8.73 4.93 -19.78
C ILE A 7 -7.56 5.80 -20.25
N GLU A 8 -7.56 7.08 -19.89
CA GLU A 8 -6.46 8.02 -20.17
C GLU A 8 -5.13 7.54 -19.60
N LYS A 9 -5.11 7.12 -18.32
CA LYS A 9 -3.88 6.64 -17.68
C LYS A 9 -3.36 5.33 -18.26
N ILE A 10 -4.25 4.43 -18.69
CA ILE A 10 -3.86 3.20 -19.41
C ILE A 10 -3.17 3.56 -20.73
N ALA A 11 -3.73 4.52 -21.48
CA ALA A 11 -3.16 4.99 -22.74
C ALA A 11 -1.80 5.69 -22.53
N GLU A 12 -1.68 6.58 -21.55
CA GLU A 12 -0.41 7.26 -21.25
C GLU A 12 0.72 6.28 -20.87
N LYS A 13 0.41 5.27 -20.05
CA LYS A 13 1.40 4.31 -19.55
C LYS A 13 1.61 3.11 -20.48
N GLN A 14 0.76 2.96 -21.50
CA GLN A 14 0.69 1.77 -22.35
C GLN A 14 0.60 0.47 -21.53
N ASN A 15 -0.11 0.53 -20.40
CA ASN A 15 -0.15 -0.55 -19.43
C ASN A 15 -1.52 -0.60 -18.71
N PRO A 16 -2.29 -1.69 -18.83
CA PRO A 16 -3.56 -1.85 -18.14
C PRO A 16 -3.46 -2.48 -16.73
N THR A 17 -2.27 -2.84 -16.26
CA THR A 17 -2.09 -3.55 -14.99
C THR A 17 -2.52 -2.71 -13.79
N VAL A 18 -3.24 -3.32 -12.85
CA VAL A 18 -3.58 -2.70 -11.56
C VAL A 18 -2.75 -3.35 -10.46
N ALA A 19 -2.03 -2.55 -9.68
CA ALA A 19 -1.23 -3.06 -8.57
C ALA A 19 -2.13 -3.36 -7.35
N GLY A 20 -2.12 -4.61 -6.88
CA GLY A 20 -2.80 -4.98 -5.64
C GLY A 20 -1.99 -4.55 -4.42
N LEU A 21 -2.62 -3.88 -3.46
CA LEU A 21 -2.01 -3.51 -2.18
C LEU A 21 -2.68 -4.32 -1.07
N ASP A 22 -2.22 -5.56 -0.94
CA ASP A 22 -2.79 -6.58 -0.05
C ASP A 22 -1.72 -7.05 0.97
N PRO A 23 -1.10 -6.14 1.76
CA PRO A 23 0.08 -6.46 2.56
C PRO A 23 -0.26 -7.33 3.78
N LYS A 24 0.59 -8.33 4.03
CA LYS A 24 0.68 -9.00 5.33
C LYS A 24 1.92 -8.51 6.05
N LEU A 25 1.85 -8.35 7.35
CA LEU A 25 2.99 -7.95 8.19
C LEU A 25 4.23 -8.84 7.98
N SER A 26 4.02 -10.14 7.69
CA SER A 26 5.10 -11.09 7.40
C SER A 26 5.81 -10.86 6.07
N TYR A 27 5.21 -10.12 5.13
CA TYR A 27 5.82 -9.77 3.85
C TYR A 27 6.66 -8.49 3.94
N ILE A 28 6.51 -7.74 5.02
CA ILE A 28 7.18 -6.44 5.18
C ILE A 28 8.64 -6.69 5.59
N PRO A 29 9.61 -6.10 4.85
CA PRO A 29 11.01 -6.17 5.20
C PRO A 29 11.28 -5.76 6.66
N GLU A 30 12.18 -6.49 7.33
CA GLU A 30 12.45 -6.33 8.77
C GLU A 30 12.82 -4.89 9.14
N HIS A 31 13.60 -4.20 8.30
CA HIS A 31 14.03 -2.82 8.58
C HIS A 31 12.86 -1.82 8.63
N ILE A 32 11.82 -2.01 7.80
CA ILE A 32 10.62 -1.15 7.82
C ILE A 32 9.82 -1.45 9.09
N ARG A 33 9.58 -2.74 9.37
CA ARG A 33 8.82 -3.17 10.54
C ARG A 33 9.50 -2.77 11.85
N SER A 34 10.83 -2.88 11.92
CA SER A 34 11.61 -2.47 13.09
C SER A 34 11.54 -0.96 13.31
N ALA A 35 11.66 -0.15 12.26
CA ALA A 35 11.57 1.31 12.37
C ALA A 35 10.19 1.77 12.89
N SER A 36 9.10 1.17 12.40
CA SER A 36 7.76 1.47 12.90
C SER A 36 7.55 1.03 14.34
N TYR A 37 8.09 -0.12 14.74
CA TYR A 37 8.03 -0.59 16.13
C TYR A 37 8.91 0.19 17.09
N GLU A 38 10.02 0.77 16.64
CA GLU A 38 10.81 1.69 17.44
C GLU A 38 10.02 2.96 17.77
N LYS A 39 9.22 3.44 16.82
CA LYS A 39 8.42 4.67 16.96
C LYS A 39 7.13 4.48 17.76
N TYR A 40 6.41 3.37 17.54
CA TYR A 40 5.05 3.15 18.06
C TYR A 40 4.93 1.90 18.97
N GLY A 41 6.04 1.22 19.23
CA GLY A 41 6.06 -0.06 19.94
C GLY A 41 5.53 -1.22 19.09
N LYS A 42 5.59 -2.43 19.66
CA LYS A 42 4.98 -3.64 19.09
C LYS A 42 3.46 -3.64 19.33
N THR A 43 2.77 -2.67 18.75
CA THR A 43 1.34 -2.42 18.89
C THR A 43 0.63 -2.54 17.53
N LEU A 44 -0.71 -2.46 17.51
CA LEU A 44 -1.46 -2.36 16.25
C LEU A 44 -1.11 -1.09 15.46
N GLU A 45 -0.81 0.01 16.14
CA GLU A 45 -0.34 1.25 15.52
C GLU A 45 1.02 1.06 14.83
N GLY A 46 1.97 0.43 15.52
CA GLY A 46 3.28 0.13 14.91
C GLY A 46 3.17 -0.84 13.74
N ALA A 47 2.24 -1.80 13.78
CA ALA A 47 2.00 -2.70 12.66
C ALA A 47 1.34 -1.97 11.47
N ALA A 48 0.35 -1.12 11.73
CA ALA A 48 -0.32 -0.31 10.72
C ALA A 48 0.64 0.69 10.05
N ASP A 49 1.51 1.35 10.82
CA ASP A 49 2.54 2.23 10.26
C ASP A 49 3.52 1.46 9.37
N ALA A 50 3.94 0.25 9.77
CA ALA A 50 4.81 -0.58 8.92
C ALA A 50 4.15 -0.91 7.58
N LEU A 51 2.86 -1.26 7.59
CA LEU A 51 2.07 -1.48 6.37
C LEU A 51 2.01 -0.21 5.50
N LEU A 52 1.75 0.94 6.12
CA LEU A 52 1.67 2.22 5.43
C LEU A 52 3.00 2.57 4.76
N GLN A 53 4.12 2.48 5.48
CA GLN A 53 5.44 2.78 4.92
C GLN A 53 5.79 1.86 3.76
N PHE A 54 5.49 0.55 3.89
CA PHE A 54 5.72 -0.41 2.83
C PHE A 54 4.89 -0.11 1.57
N ASN A 55 3.59 0.14 1.73
CA ASN A 55 2.71 0.44 0.62
C ASN A 55 3.04 1.77 -0.07
N LYS A 56 3.44 2.80 0.69
CA LYS A 56 3.91 4.05 0.09
C LYS A 56 5.13 3.81 -0.80
N GLY A 57 6.10 3.03 -0.32
CA GLY A 57 7.26 2.65 -1.13
C GLY A 57 6.87 1.89 -2.40
N LEU A 58 5.89 0.97 -2.33
CA LEU A 58 5.36 0.29 -3.51
C LEU A 58 4.69 1.27 -4.49
N ILE A 59 3.88 2.20 -3.99
CA ILE A 59 3.22 3.21 -4.84
C ILE A 59 4.27 4.09 -5.51
N ASP A 60 5.26 4.59 -4.76
CA ASP A 60 6.32 5.46 -5.29
C ASP A 60 7.14 4.74 -6.36
N ALA A 61 7.39 3.43 -6.21
CA ALA A 61 8.10 2.64 -7.21
C ALA A 61 7.27 2.29 -8.45
N LEU A 62 5.93 2.31 -8.37
CA LEU A 62 5.02 1.82 -9.41
C LEU A 62 4.20 2.91 -10.10
N CYS A 63 4.11 4.12 -9.53
CA CYS A 63 3.17 5.16 -9.98
C CYS A 63 3.39 5.63 -11.43
N ASP A 64 4.61 5.50 -11.94
CA ASP A 64 4.94 5.79 -13.35
C ASP A 64 4.64 4.63 -14.29
N ILE A 65 4.47 3.41 -13.76
CA ILE A 65 4.34 2.16 -14.53
C ILE A 65 2.88 1.71 -14.63
N VAL A 66 2.11 1.82 -13.54
CA VAL A 66 0.72 1.30 -13.48
C VAL A 66 -0.31 2.43 -13.38
N PRO A 67 -1.47 2.32 -14.06
CA PRO A 67 -2.52 3.33 -14.06
C PRO A 67 -3.29 3.44 -12.73
N ALA A 68 -3.32 2.37 -11.92
CA ALA A 68 -4.13 2.32 -10.71
C ALA A 68 -3.58 1.33 -9.67
N VAL A 69 -4.05 1.50 -8.43
CA VAL A 69 -3.83 0.59 -7.31
C VAL A 69 -5.17 0.08 -6.79
N LYS A 70 -5.18 -1.13 -6.21
CA LYS A 70 -6.36 -1.76 -5.62
C LYS A 70 -6.05 -2.23 -4.18
N PRO A 71 -6.24 -1.38 -3.16
CA PRO A 71 -6.13 -1.81 -1.77
C PRO A 71 -7.26 -2.77 -1.41
N GLN A 72 -6.93 -3.86 -0.70
CA GLN A 72 -7.94 -4.76 -0.13
C GLN A 72 -8.20 -4.43 1.34
N ALA A 73 -9.34 -3.80 1.62
CA ALA A 73 -9.72 -3.26 2.93
C ALA A 73 -9.53 -4.25 4.09
N ALA A 74 -9.91 -5.52 3.87
CA ALA A 74 -9.81 -6.56 4.89
C ALA A 74 -8.39 -6.74 5.47
N TYR A 75 -7.32 -6.47 4.71
CA TYR A 75 -5.95 -6.54 5.23
C TYR A 75 -5.64 -5.40 6.20
N TYR A 76 -6.25 -4.24 6.03
CA TYR A 76 -6.01 -3.05 6.85
C TYR A 76 -6.88 -3.08 8.11
N GLU A 77 -8.13 -3.53 8.00
CA GLU A 77 -9.07 -3.64 9.12
C GLU A 77 -8.59 -4.60 10.23
N MET A 78 -7.69 -5.54 9.90
CA MET A 78 -7.04 -6.43 10.88
C MET A 78 -6.27 -5.67 11.98
N TYR A 79 -5.88 -4.42 11.74
CA TYR A 79 -5.12 -3.60 12.68
C TYR A 79 -6.00 -2.60 13.46
N GLY A 80 -7.32 -2.82 13.47
CA GLY A 80 -8.26 -1.96 14.18
C GLY A 80 -8.42 -0.60 13.49
N TRP A 81 -8.76 0.42 14.27
CA TRP A 81 -8.95 1.78 13.74
C TRP A 81 -7.64 2.39 13.23
N GLN A 82 -6.49 1.90 13.70
CA GLN A 82 -5.17 2.36 13.25
C GLN A 82 -4.85 1.96 11.81
N GLY A 83 -5.51 0.93 11.28
CA GLY A 83 -5.34 0.49 9.90
C GLY A 83 -6.12 1.31 8.88
N VAL A 84 -7.06 2.17 9.31
CA VAL A 84 -8.04 2.87 8.45
C VAL A 84 -7.77 4.37 8.38
#